data_AF-A0A5N7CTT2-F1
#
_entry.id   AF-A0A5N7CTT2-F1
#
_cell.length_a   1.000
_cell.length_b   1.000
_cell.length_c   1.000
_cell.angle_alpha   90.00
_cell.angle_beta   90.00
_cell.angle_gamma   90.00
#
_symmetry.space_group_name_H-M   'P 1'
#
loop_
_entity.id
_entity.type
_entity.pdbx_description
1 polymer ?
#
loop_
_entity_poly.entity_id
_entity_poly.type
_entity_poly.pdbx_seq_one_letter_code
_entity_poly.pdbx_strand_id
1 'polypeptide(L)'
;MGWFWGNSNQDDPVKKLDPGLREYLEHEAPKKYVPATAVPPDPSKTGDAQAQSAQPAENTEPPKPAVPAASLYPDGRYAHLWKTYKPPTEENTEVKGASRVIEKYKSRNDTVHRAAMENCALEHEDLTLCFQNGNLQKRLMSRMTLCSEENGKFSRCFTTQAKFLQALGYSSSFEWDDEREEKIQMHADKLYHEMLDYEKQVEEARAAGQEPPPLTSLFNPQGKTQPQKAENTSGSLEIPGGEAIPPGFKPSKPLEQLTPHERELEIRSHYAQLEQQKRYAQEASPFIKTHDDARQKRREKAVSWFGETIGKWVT
;
A
#
# COMPACT_ATOMS: atom_id res chain seq x y z
N MET A 1 -12.73 -5.63 -11.52
CA MET A 1 -14.15 -5.91 -11.84
C MET A 1 -14.93 -4.61 -11.72
N GLY A 2 -14.82 -3.75 -12.74
CA GLY A 2 -15.46 -2.43 -12.76
C GLY A 2 -16.92 -2.56 -13.19
N TRP A 3 -17.81 -2.13 -12.30
CA TRP A 3 -19.24 -2.05 -12.52
C TRP A 3 -19.58 -1.13 -13.70
N PHE A 4 -20.49 -1.63 -14.52
CA PHE A 4 -20.90 -1.12 -15.83
C PHE A 4 -21.88 0.06 -15.77
N TRP A 5 -21.65 1.07 -14.92
CA TRP A 5 -22.56 2.23 -14.87
C TRP A 5 -21.81 3.53 -14.62
N GLY A 6 -21.47 4.20 -15.72
CA GLY A 6 -21.19 5.64 -15.71
C GLY A 6 -20.00 6.08 -16.55
N ASN A 7 -20.19 6.24 -17.86
CA ASN A 7 -19.78 7.50 -18.48
C ASN A 7 -20.58 7.81 -19.75
N SER A 8 -20.88 9.09 -19.91
CA SER A 8 -21.81 9.71 -20.85
C SER A 8 -21.29 9.80 -22.28
N ASN A 9 -22.23 9.71 -23.23
CA ASN A 9 -22.15 10.18 -24.62
C ASN A 9 -21.13 9.50 -25.55
N GLN A 10 -21.49 8.30 -26.03
CA GLN A 10 -21.54 7.97 -27.47
C GLN A 10 -22.09 6.54 -27.63
N ASP A 11 -23.05 6.38 -28.53
CA ASP A 11 -23.72 5.14 -28.94
C ASP A 11 -24.61 4.42 -27.91
N ASP A 12 -25.91 4.59 -28.11
CA ASP A 12 -27.00 3.92 -27.41
C ASP A 12 -26.95 2.40 -27.69
N PRO A 13 -26.52 1.55 -26.74
CA PRO A 13 -26.25 0.13 -26.98
C PRO A 13 -27.53 -0.68 -27.27
N VAL A 14 -28.69 -0.07 -27.05
CA VAL A 14 -30.03 -0.66 -27.26
C VAL A 14 -30.41 -0.73 -28.74
N LYS A 15 -29.69 0.00 -29.62
CA LYS A 15 -29.95 -0.03 -31.08
C LYS A 15 -29.53 -1.33 -31.76
N LYS A 16 -28.69 -2.16 -31.12
CA LYS A 16 -28.21 -3.45 -31.64
C LYS A 16 -29.02 -4.65 -31.13
N LEU A 17 -30.08 -4.42 -30.36
CA LEU A 17 -30.94 -5.49 -29.83
C LEU A 17 -32.08 -5.81 -30.79
N ASP A 18 -32.49 -7.08 -30.83
CA ASP A 18 -33.63 -7.58 -31.59
C ASP A 18 -34.91 -6.83 -31.14
N PRO A 19 -35.75 -6.28 -32.06
CA PRO A 19 -36.93 -5.49 -31.73
C PRO A 19 -37.85 -6.10 -30.66
N GLY A 20 -38.03 -7.43 -30.63
CA GLY A 20 -38.84 -8.09 -29.59
C GLY A 20 -38.22 -8.04 -28.19
N LEU A 21 -36.88 -8.07 -28.08
CA LEU A 21 -36.18 -7.95 -26.81
C LEU A 21 -36.21 -6.52 -26.28
N ARG A 22 -36.24 -5.56 -27.19
CA ARG A 22 -36.36 -4.14 -26.87
C ARG A 22 -37.72 -3.82 -26.25
N GLU A 23 -38.80 -4.31 -26.85
CA GLU A 23 -40.15 -4.14 -26.29
C GLU A 23 -40.27 -4.79 -24.91
N TYR A 24 -39.68 -5.97 -24.71
CA TYR A 24 -39.68 -6.63 -23.40
C TYR A 24 -38.91 -5.82 -22.35
N LEU A 25 -37.73 -5.29 -22.71
CA LEU A 25 -36.93 -4.45 -21.82
C LEU A 25 -37.60 -3.11 -21.51
N GLU A 26 -38.29 -2.49 -22.48
CA GLU A 26 -39.07 -1.27 -22.26
C GLU A 26 -40.30 -1.53 -21.39
N HIS A 27 -40.89 -2.74 -21.47
CA HIS A 27 -42.03 -3.15 -20.64
C HIS A 27 -41.64 -3.50 -19.20
N GLU A 28 -40.48 -4.15 -19.01
CA GLU A 28 -39.96 -4.55 -17.70
C GLU A 28 -39.11 -3.47 -17.02
N ALA A 29 -38.69 -2.43 -17.76
CA ALA A 29 -37.92 -1.35 -17.18
C ALA A 29 -38.73 -0.63 -16.07
N PRO A 30 -38.16 -0.48 -14.86
CA PRO A 30 -38.84 0.19 -13.77
C PRO A 30 -39.13 1.64 -14.18
N LYS A 31 -40.35 2.11 -13.88
CA LYS A 31 -40.75 3.51 -14.11
C LYS A 31 -39.73 4.42 -13.43
N LYS A 32 -39.14 5.36 -14.19
CA LYS A 32 -38.15 6.33 -13.68
C LYS A 32 -38.69 6.99 -12.42
N TYR A 33 -37.95 6.84 -11.33
CA TYR A 33 -38.26 7.47 -10.06
C TYR A 33 -38.19 8.99 -10.24
N VAL A 34 -39.33 9.65 -10.06
CA VAL A 34 -39.40 11.11 -9.95
C VAL A 34 -39.43 11.41 -8.45
N PRO A 35 -38.38 12.02 -7.87
CA PRO A 35 -38.44 12.43 -6.48
C PRO A 35 -39.57 13.44 -6.30
N ALA A 36 -40.43 13.20 -5.31
CA ALA A 36 -41.52 14.10 -4.96
C ALA A 36 -40.95 15.48 -4.62
N THR A 37 -41.36 16.48 -5.40
CA THR A 37 -41.07 17.88 -5.15
C THR A 37 -41.63 18.25 -3.78
N ALA A 38 -40.80 18.80 -2.90
CA ALA A 38 -41.21 19.32 -1.61
C ALA A 38 -42.29 20.38 -1.81
N VAL A 39 -43.49 20.13 -1.26
CA VAL A 39 -44.59 21.10 -1.22
C VAL A 39 -44.29 22.09 -0.09
N PRO A 40 -44.28 23.42 -0.34
CA PRO A 40 -44.18 24.42 0.72
C PRO A 40 -45.50 24.54 1.49
N PRO A 41 -45.47 24.90 2.78
CA PRO A 41 -46.67 25.02 3.60
C PRO A 41 -47.40 26.34 3.31
N ASP A 42 -48.69 26.27 3.02
CA ASP A 42 -49.57 27.46 3.04
C ASP A 42 -50.53 27.40 4.26
N PRO A 43 -50.96 28.57 4.78
CA PRO A 43 -51.47 28.71 6.13
C PRO A 43 -53.00 28.53 6.25
N SER A 44 -53.37 28.20 7.49
CA SER A 44 -54.66 28.27 8.16
C SER A 44 -55.80 29.01 7.44
N LYS A 45 -56.95 28.33 7.24
CA LYS A 45 -58.28 28.89 7.54
C LYS A 45 -59.26 27.83 8.07
N THR A 46 -59.99 28.30 9.07
CA THR A 46 -61.01 27.72 9.94
C THR A 46 -62.33 27.38 9.23
N GLY A 47 -63.08 26.43 9.80
CA GLY A 47 -64.49 26.16 9.47
C GLY A 47 -65.03 24.89 10.15
N ASP A 48 -65.61 25.08 11.35
CA ASP A 48 -66.55 24.23 12.10
C ASP A 48 -67.60 23.50 11.22
N ALA A 49 -68.31 22.43 11.58
CA ALA A 49 -68.39 21.48 12.69
C ALA A 49 -69.40 20.39 12.22
N GLN A 50 -69.27 19.12 12.65
CA GLN A 50 -70.41 18.39 13.24
C GLN A 50 -69.95 17.11 13.97
N ALA A 51 -70.58 16.89 15.12
CA ALA A 51 -70.22 16.00 16.21
C ALA A 51 -70.80 14.57 16.11
N GLN A 52 -70.15 13.63 16.82
CA GLN A 52 -70.66 12.47 17.60
C GLN A 52 -69.47 11.49 17.81
N SER A 53 -69.10 10.93 18.96
CA SER A 53 -69.61 10.85 20.34
C SER A 53 -68.45 10.47 21.28
N ALA A 54 -68.54 10.81 22.58
CA ALA A 54 -67.56 10.56 23.65
C ALA A 54 -67.34 9.06 23.98
N GLN A 55 -66.16 8.58 24.41
CA GLN A 55 -65.50 8.64 25.75
C GLN A 55 -64.21 7.75 25.73
N PRO A 56 -63.36 7.69 26.78
CA PRO A 56 -62.50 8.72 27.38
C PRO A 56 -60.99 8.42 27.19
N ALA A 57 -60.17 9.45 27.35
CA ALA A 57 -58.71 9.38 27.24
C ALA A 57 -58.06 8.63 28.41
N GLU A 58 -57.21 7.66 28.08
CA GLU A 58 -56.16 7.17 28.96
C GLU A 58 -54.81 7.73 28.47
N ASN A 59 -54.09 8.40 29.38
CA ASN A 59 -52.77 8.96 29.18
C ASN A 59 -51.87 7.98 28.42
N THR A 60 -51.49 8.32 27.19
CA THR A 60 -50.37 7.64 26.52
C THR A 60 -49.35 8.67 26.11
N GLU A 61 -48.20 8.57 26.76
CA GLU A 61 -46.88 9.06 26.37
C GLU A 61 -46.70 9.03 24.84
N PRO A 62 -46.05 10.04 24.22
CA PRO A 62 -45.93 10.11 22.76
C PRO A 62 -45.32 8.81 22.20
N PRO A 63 -45.88 8.24 21.11
CA PRO A 63 -45.46 6.95 20.61
C PRO A 63 -44.00 7.01 20.17
N LYS A 64 -43.16 6.20 20.82
CA LYS A 64 -41.77 5.99 20.39
C LYS A 64 -41.80 5.50 18.93
N PRO A 65 -41.03 6.11 18.02
CA PRO A 65 -41.06 5.72 16.62
C PRO A 65 -40.64 4.26 16.48
N ALA A 66 -41.47 3.46 15.81
CA ALA A 66 -41.24 2.02 15.61
C ALA A 66 -40.04 1.72 14.69
N VAL A 67 -39.46 2.76 14.08
CA VAL A 67 -38.36 2.70 13.12
C VAL A 67 -37.35 3.81 13.42
N PRO A 68 -36.05 3.59 13.15
CA PRO A 68 -35.03 4.60 13.35
C PRO A 68 -35.21 5.79 12.40
N ALA A 69 -34.70 6.96 12.80
CA ALA A 69 -34.79 8.19 12.01
C ALA A 69 -34.09 8.11 10.63
N ALA A 70 -33.13 7.18 10.47
CA ALA A 70 -32.47 6.89 9.19
C ALA A 70 -33.34 6.06 8.24
N SER A 71 -34.52 5.59 8.67
CA SER A 71 -35.43 4.85 7.81
C SER A 71 -36.16 5.78 6.83
N LEU A 72 -36.21 5.39 5.56
CA LEU A 72 -36.89 6.15 4.50
C LEU A 72 -38.42 6.17 4.68
N TYR A 73 -38.96 5.22 5.45
CA TYR A 73 -40.40 5.04 5.67
C TYR A 73 -40.71 5.09 7.18
N PRO A 74 -41.10 6.27 7.71
CA PRO A 74 -41.38 6.47 9.13
C PRO A 74 -42.70 5.83 9.58
N ASP A 75 -43.52 5.38 8.64
CA ASP A 75 -44.83 4.75 8.85
C ASP A 75 -44.79 3.35 9.47
N GLY A 76 -43.59 2.79 9.68
CA GLY A 76 -43.42 1.50 10.36
C GLY A 76 -43.68 0.27 9.48
N ARG A 77 -43.97 0.42 8.18
CA ARG A 77 -44.21 -0.73 7.26
C ARG A 77 -43.06 -1.74 7.25
N TYR A 78 -41.84 -1.24 7.38
CA TYR A 78 -40.62 -2.05 7.40
C TYR A 78 -40.05 -2.24 8.80
N ALA A 79 -40.81 -1.95 9.87
CA ALA A 79 -40.32 -2.07 11.25
C ALA A 79 -39.78 -3.47 11.56
N HIS A 80 -40.36 -4.51 10.98
CA HIS A 80 -39.89 -5.90 11.16
C HIS A 80 -38.47 -6.14 10.64
N LEU A 81 -38.03 -5.44 9.58
CA LEU A 81 -36.66 -5.51 9.07
C LEU A 81 -35.68 -4.82 10.02
N TRP A 82 -36.12 -3.72 10.65
CA TRP A 82 -35.31 -2.98 11.61
C TRP A 82 -35.19 -3.65 12.98
N LYS A 83 -36.11 -4.55 13.35
CA LYS A 83 -36.08 -5.28 14.64
C LYS A 83 -34.81 -6.11 14.83
N THR A 84 -34.29 -6.70 13.76
CA THR A 84 -33.06 -7.52 13.78
C THR A 84 -31.87 -6.82 13.16
N TYR A 85 -32.09 -5.65 12.53
CA TYR A 85 -31.02 -4.86 11.94
C TYR A 85 -30.16 -4.24 13.04
N LYS A 86 -28.92 -4.70 13.12
CA LYS A 86 -27.86 -3.97 13.82
C LYS A 86 -27.12 -3.15 12.77
N PRO A 87 -27.14 -1.81 12.85
CA PRO A 87 -26.24 -1.03 12.02
C PRO A 87 -24.82 -1.52 12.29
N PRO A 88 -23.95 -1.58 11.26
CA PRO A 88 -22.57 -1.96 11.48
C PRO A 88 -21.95 -0.98 12.47
N THR A 89 -21.79 -1.42 13.71
CA THR A 89 -21.01 -0.72 14.73
C THR A 89 -19.56 -0.61 14.25
N GLU A 90 -18.81 0.32 14.82
CA GLU A 90 -17.40 0.62 14.54
C GLU A 90 -16.43 -0.60 14.66
N GLU A 91 -16.92 -1.82 14.90
CA GLU A 91 -16.18 -3.07 14.76
C GLU A 91 -15.53 -3.24 13.38
N ASN A 92 -16.12 -2.67 12.32
CA ASN A 92 -15.50 -2.73 10.99
C ASN A 92 -14.31 -1.77 10.81
N THR A 93 -14.15 -0.74 11.64
CA THR A 93 -13.00 0.17 11.52
C THR A 93 -11.71 -0.46 12.01
N GLU A 94 -11.75 -1.27 13.06
CA GLU A 94 -10.58 -1.98 13.59
C GLU A 94 -10.11 -3.09 12.63
N VAL A 95 -11.04 -3.88 12.09
CA VAL A 95 -10.74 -4.90 11.07
C VAL A 95 -10.18 -4.27 9.78
N LYS A 96 -10.71 -3.12 9.37
CA LYS A 96 -10.17 -2.34 8.23
C LYS A 96 -8.77 -1.79 8.51
N GLY A 97 -8.47 -1.39 9.75
CA GLY A 97 -7.14 -0.95 10.17
C GLY A 97 -6.11 -2.06 10.07
N ALA A 98 -6.42 -3.24 10.60
CA ALA A 98 -5.52 -4.39 10.54
C ALA A 98 -5.33 -4.92 9.11
N SER A 99 -6.39 -5.01 8.29
CA SER A 99 -6.26 -5.40 6.89
C SER A 99 -5.40 -4.40 6.11
N ARG A 100 -5.53 -3.10 6.41
CA ARG A 100 -4.70 -2.04 5.81
C ARG A 100 -3.23 -2.20 6.18
N VAL A 101 -2.91 -2.49 7.44
CA VAL A 101 -1.52 -2.73 7.89
C VAL A 101 -0.91 -3.93 7.15
N ILE A 102 -1.66 -5.03 7.02
CA ILE A 102 -1.21 -6.24 6.31
C ILE A 102 -1.03 -5.97 4.82
N GLU A 103 -1.98 -5.29 4.18
CA GLU A 103 -1.92 -4.97 2.76
C GLU A 103 -0.75 -4.02 2.46
N LYS A 104 -0.58 -2.96 3.25
CA LYS A 104 0.55 -2.02 3.13
C LYS A 104 1.89 -2.71 3.35
N TYR A 105 2.00 -3.58 4.35
CA TYR A 105 3.22 -4.35 4.57
C TYR A 105 3.56 -5.26 3.37
N LYS A 106 2.56 -5.88 2.74
CA LYS A 106 2.75 -6.69 1.53
C LYS A 106 3.11 -5.86 0.31
N SER A 107 2.44 -4.73 0.09
CA SER A 107 2.67 -3.87 -1.07
C SER A 107 3.92 -2.99 -0.94
N ARG A 108 4.52 -2.88 0.25
CA ARG A 108 5.68 -2.02 0.51
C ARG A 108 6.82 -2.29 -0.46
N ASN A 109 7.18 -3.56 -0.64
CA ASN A 109 8.30 -3.91 -1.52
C ASN A 109 8.04 -3.48 -2.97
N ASP A 110 6.80 -3.64 -3.44
CA ASP A 110 6.38 -3.21 -4.76
C ASP A 110 6.42 -1.68 -4.89
N THR A 111 6.01 -0.93 -3.86
CA THR A 111 6.09 0.54 -3.85
C THR A 111 7.54 1.04 -3.85
N VAL A 112 8.43 0.39 -3.10
CA VAL A 112 9.87 0.68 -3.10
C VAL A 112 10.46 0.41 -4.48
N HIS A 113 10.14 -0.74 -5.08
CA HIS A 113 10.64 -1.08 -6.41
C HIS A 113 10.12 -0.16 -7.50
N ARG A 114 8.86 0.27 -7.40
CA ARG A 114 8.30 1.27 -8.32
C ARG A 114 9.08 2.59 -8.23
N ALA A 115 9.29 3.12 -7.03
CA ALA A 115 10.08 4.34 -6.85
C ALA A 115 11.54 4.17 -7.29
N ALA A 116 12.14 2.98 -7.10
CA ALA A 116 13.48 2.69 -7.61
C ALA A 116 13.53 2.70 -9.14
N MET A 117 12.49 2.21 -9.84
CA MET A 117 12.41 2.31 -11.30
C MET A 117 12.23 3.74 -11.79
N GLU A 118 11.50 4.57 -11.04
CA GLU A 118 11.32 5.99 -11.37
C GLU A 118 12.63 6.76 -11.28
N ASN A 119 13.47 6.45 -10.29
CA ASN A 119 14.80 7.06 -10.16
C ASN A 119 15.77 6.52 -11.24
N CYS A 120 15.73 5.22 -11.53
CA CYS A 120 16.58 4.58 -12.55
C CYS A 120 15.96 4.58 -13.96
N ALA A 121 15.13 5.58 -14.27
CA ALA A 121 14.38 5.62 -15.52
C ALA A 121 15.29 5.76 -16.74
N LEU A 122 16.42 6.46 -16.59
CA LEU A 122 17.38 6.69 -17.69
C LEU A 122 18.14 5.39 -18.03
N GLU A 123 18.60 4.65 -17.03
CA GLU A 123 19.26 3.36 -17.23
C GLU A 123 18.28 2.33 -17.80
N HIS A 124 17.01 2.43 -17.43
CA HIS A 124 15.95 1.60 -18.00
C HIS A 124 15.69 1.94 -19.48
N GLU A 125 15.72 3.23 -19.82
CA GLU A 125 15.65 3.69 -21.21
C GLU A 125 16.84 3.17 -22.02
N ASP A 126 18.07 3.31 -21.51
CA ASP A 126 19.29 2.84 -22.18
C ASP A 126 19.25 1.33 -22.45
N LEU A 127 18.80 0.53 -21.47
CA LEU A 127 18.61 -0.91 -21.64
C LEU A 127 17.57 -1.21 -22.75
N THR A 128 16.47 -0.47 -22.75
CA THR A 128 15.40 -0.63 -23.76
C THR A 128 15.89 -0.23 -25.15
N LEU A 129 16.61 0.88 -25.24
CA LEU A 129 17.23 1.38 -26.46
C LEU A 129 18.31 0.42 -26.96
N CYS A 130 19.04 -0.30 -26.11
CA CYS A 130 20.00 -1.31 -26.56
C CYS A 130 19.35 -2.45 -27.37
N PHE A 131 18.12 -2.85 -27.03
CA PHE A 131 17.37 -3.83 -27.81
C PHE A 131 16.74 -3.25 -29.09
N GLN A 132 16.44 -1.95 -29.08
CA GLN A 132 15.70 -1.29 -30.15
C GLN A 132 16.60 -0.59 -31.18
N ASN A 133 17.76 -0.05 -30.80
CA ASN A 133 18.60 0.80 -31.64
C ASN A 133 19.64 0.03 -32.47
N GLY A 134 19.99 0.60 -33.62
CA GLY A 134 21.14 0.21 -34.44
C GLY A 134 20.85 -0.66 -35.66
N ASN A 135 21.91 -0.92 -36.43
CA ASN A 135 21.88 -1.79 -37.62
C ASN A 135 21.58 -3.24 -37.23
N LEU A 136 21.12 -4.06 -38.18
CA LEU A 136 20.83 -5.49 -37.97
C LEU A 136 21.95 -6.24 -37.23
N GLN A 137 23.22 -5.95 -37.54
CA GLN A 137 24.37 -6.53 -36.85
C GLN A 137 24.46 -6.11 -35.37
N LYS A 138 24.21 -4.83 -35.05
CA LYS A 138 24.20 -4.34 -33.66
C LYS A 138 23.04 -4.95 -32.87
N ARG A 139 21.85 -5.04 -33.48
CA ARG A 139 20.68 -5.72 -32.89
C ARG A 139 20.91 -7.22 -32.66
N LEU A 140 21.64 -7.88 -33.56
CA LEU A 140 22.00 -9.28 -33.39
C LEU A 140 23.00 -9.46 -32.24
N MET A 141 24.04 -8.62 -32.20
CA MET A 141 25.02 -8.62 -31.11
C MET A 141 24.39 -8.28 -29.76
N SER A 142 23.48 -7.30 -29.70
CA SER A 142 22.80 -6.91 -28.46
C SER A 142 21.89 -8.02 -27.94
N ARG A 143 21.21 -8.76 -28.83
CA ARG A 143 20.46 -9.97 -28.46
C ARG A 143 21.36 -11.13 -28.03
N MET A 144 22.50 -11.33 -28.68
CA MET A 144 23.46 -12.38 -28.31
C MET A 144 24.10 -12.12 -26.95
N THR A 145 24.40 -10.86 -26.64
CA THR A 145 25.00 -10.43 -25.36
C THR A 145 23.96 -10.06 -24.30
N LEU A 146 22.66 -10.12 -24.65
CA LEU A 146 21.53 -9.67 -23.83
C LEU A 146 21.76 -8.26 -23.22
N CYS A 147 22.39 -7.36 -23.97
CA CYS A 147 22.71 -6.01 -23.49
C CYS A 147 23.40 -6.01 -22.11
N SER A 148 24.36 -6.92 -21.89
CA SER A 148 24.94 -7.19 -20.57
C SER A 148 25.46 -5.95 -19.83
N GLU A 149 26.04 -4.98 -20.55
CA GLU A 149 26.55 -3.73 -19.98
C GLU A 149 25.41 -2.85 -19.44
N GLU A 150 24.44 -2.51 -20.29
CA GLU A 150 23.30 -1.67 -19.88
C GLU A 150 22.43 -2.39 -18.84
N ASN A 151 22.28 -3.71 -18.97
CA ASN A 151 21.58 -4.52 -17.97
C ASN A 151 22.33 -4.50 -16.63
N GLY A 152 23.66 -4.47 -16.64
CA GLY A 152 24.49 -4.32 -15.46
C GLY A 152 24.30 -2.96 -14.78
N LYS A 153 24.29 -1.87 -15.55
CA LYS A 153 24.04 -0.50 -15.05
C LYS A 153 22.66 -0.39 -14.44
N PHE A 154 21.62 -0.82 -15.17
CA PHE A 154 20.24 -0.82 -14.69
C PHE A 154 20.08 -1.67 -13.42
N SER A 155 20.63 -2.90 -13.42
CA SER A 155 20.55 -3.79 -12.24
C SER A 155 21.25 -3.17 -11.03
N ARG A 156 22.39 -2.50 -11.23
CA ARG A 156 23.11 -1.81 -10.17
C ARG A 156 22.29 -0.64 -9.63
N CYS A 157 21.82 0.26 -10.50
CA CYS A 157 20.97 1.38 -10.09
C CYS A 157 19.74 0.88 -9.33
N PHE A 158 18.95 -0.02 -9.93
CA PHE A 158 17.70 -0.50 -9.34
C PHE A 158 17.91 -1.14 -7.95
N THR A 159 18.91 -2.01 -7.79
CA THR A 159 19.15 -2.71 -6.53
C THR A 159 19.71 -1.80 -5.43
N THR A 160 20.59 -0.86 -5.77
CA THR A 160 21.14 0.11 -4.81
C THR A 160 20.08 1.14 -4.43
N GLN A 161 19.32 1.65 -5.41
CA GLN A 161 18.25 2.61 -5.18
C GLN A 161 17.14 2.04 -4.30
N ALA A 162 16.74 0.78 -4.52
CA ALA A 162 15.78 0.10 -3.65
C ALA A 162 16.28 0.03 -2.20
N LYS A 163 17.59 -0.19 -1.98
CA LYS A 163 18.18 -0.18 -0.63
C LYS A 163 18.24 1.22 -0.03
N PHE A 164 18.54 2.26 -0.81
CA PHE A 164 18.51 3.64 -0.30
C PHE A 164 17.11 4.02 0.16
N LEU A 165 16.10 3.73 -0.66
CA LEU A 165 14.70 3.94 -0.31
C LEU A 165 14.32 3.17 0.96
N GLN A 166 14.72 1.90 1.09
CA GLN A 166 14.49 1.13 2.31
C GLN A 166 15.19 1.73 3.54
N ALA A 167 16.46 2.10 3.40
CA ALA A 167 17.30 2.66 4.47
C ALA A 167 16.78 4.02 4.99
N LEU A 168 16.25 4.86 4.08
CA LEU A 168 15.64 6.15 4.42
C LEU A 168 14.20 6.02 4.96
N GLY A 169 13.60 4.83 4.87
CA GLY A 169 12.25 4.57 5.35
C GLY A 169 11.15 4.99 4.37
N TYR A 170 11.37 4.85 3.07
CA TYR A 170 10.31 4.96 2.07
C TYR A 170 9.23 3.88 2.30
N SER A 171 7.95 4.28 2.24
CA SER A 171 6.81 3.38 2.50
C SER A 171 6.92 2.64 3.86
N SER A 172 7.54 3.30 4.84
CA SER A 172 7.76 2.75 6.19
C SER A 172 6.60 3.02 7.15
N SER A 173 5.79 4.02 6.85
CA SER A 173 4.57 4.38 7.57
C SER A 173 3.36 3.68 6.97
N PHE A 174 2.41 3.27 7.82
CA PHE A 174 1.12 2.74 7.37
C PHE A 174 0.17 3.84 6.89
N GLU A 175 0.49 5.09 7.22
CA GLU A 175 -0.11 6.31 6.71
C GLU A 175 0.72 6.83 5.54
N TRP A 176 0.04 7.10 4.44
CA TRP A 176 0.64 7.57 3.21
C TRP A 176 0.77 9.08 3.27
N ASP A 177 1.97 9.58 2.99
CA ASP A 177 2.32 11.00 3.00
C ASP A 177 3.15 11.28 1.73
N ASP A 178 2.47 11.79 0.70
CA ASP A 178 3.06 12.02 -0.62
C ASP A 178 4.28 12.94 -0.55
N GLU A 179 4.21 14.04 0.22
CA GLU A 179 5.30 15.00 0.31
C GLU A 179 6.55 14.41 0.98
N ARG A 180 6.33 13.60 2.02
CA ARG A 180 7.44 12.92 2.70
C ARG A 180 8.07 11.87 1.81
N GLU A 181 7.26 11.08 1.13
CA GLU A 181 7.73 10.02 0.25
C GLU A 181 8.50 10.57 -0.96
N GLU A 182 8.02 11.65 -1.58
CA GLU A 182 8.73 12.36 -2.65
C GLU A 182 10.07 12.93 -2.16
N LYS A 183 10.11 13.55 -0.98
CA LYS A 183 11.37 14.03 -0.37
C LYS A 183 12.37 12.88 -0.15
N ILE A 184 11.89 11.73 0.30
CA ILE A 184 12.73 10.53 0.48
C ILE A 184 13.23 10.02 -0.88
N GLN A 185 12.38 9.97 -1.90
CA GLN A 185 12.74 9.52 -3.23
C GLN A 185 13.81 10.40 -3.88
N MET A 186 13.65 11.73 -3.80
CA MET A 186 14.63 12.70 -4.29
C MET A 186 15.93 12.64 -3.48
N HIS A 187 15.85 12.44 -2.16
CA HIS A 187 17.03 12.32 -1.33
C HIS A 187 17.81 11.03 -1.61
N ALA A 188 17.10 9.91 -1.83
CA ALA A 188 17.70 8.65 -2.21
C ALA A 188 18.47 8.78 -3.53
N ASP A 189 17.89 9.47 -4.52
CA ASP A 189 18.54 9.73 -5.81
C ASP A 189 19.81 10.58 -5.65
N LYS A 190 19.75 11.62 -4.83
CA LYS A 190 20.91 12.45 -4.50
C LYS A 190 22.05 11.62 -3.88
N LEU A 191 21.75 10.78 -2.88
CA LEU A 191 22.76 9.94 -2.21
C LEU A 191 23.37 8.91 -3.17
N TYR A 192 22.59 8.41 -4.14
CA TYR A 192 23.09 7.51 -5.16
C TYR A 192 24.14 8.19 -6.05
N HIS A 193 23.88 9.41 -6.50
CA HIS A 193 24.84 10.18 -7.30
C HIS A 193 26.09 10.57 -6.50
N GLU A 194 25.93 10.96 -5.23
CA GLU A 194 27.09 11.25 -4.33
C GLU A 194 27.99 10.02 -4.15
N MET A 195 27.39 8.83 -4.05
CA MET A 195 28.15 7.57 -4.03
C MET A 195 28.91 7.32 -5.34
N LEU A 196 28.26 7.52 -6.49
CA LEU A 196 28.92 7.34 -7.80
C LEU A 196 30.05 8.34 -8.02
N ASP A 197 29.86 9.59 -7.62
CA ASP A 197 30.88 10.64 -7.70
C ASP A 197 32.10 10.28 -6.85
N TYR A 198 31.89 9.74 -5.65
CA TYR A 198 32.98 9.26 -4.81
C TYR A 198 33.73 8.10 -5.46
N GLU A 199 33.03 7.09 -5.98
CA GLU A 199 33.66 5.96 -6.66
C GLU A 199 34.52 6.41 -7.84
N LYS A 200 33.99 7.34 -8.64
CA LYS A 200 34.73 7.93 -9.76
C LYS A 200 35.98 8.68 -9.29
N GLN A 201 35.89 9.48 -8.22
CA GLN A 201 37.05 10.18 -7.67
C GLN A 201 38.12 9.21 -7.13
N VAL A 202 37.71 8.10 -6.52
CA VAL A 202 38.63 7.05 -6.07
C VAL A 202 39.32 6.37 -7.25
N GLU A 203 38.58 6.07 -8.32
CA GLU A 203 39.14 5.51 -9.55
C GLU A 203 40.14 6.46 -10.23
N GLU A 204 39.79 7.75 -10.32
CA GLU A 204 40.66 8.79 -10.88
C GLU A 204 41.92 9.00 -10.04
N ALA A 205 41.79 9.07 -8.71
CA ALA A 205 42.93 9.18 -7.79
C ALA A 205 43.85 7.96 -7.91
N ARG A 206 43.27 6.75 -7.96
CA ARG A 206 44.03 5.51 -8.15
C ARG A 206 44.75 5.48 -9.51
N ALA A 207 44.08 5.92 -10.59
CA ALA A 207 44.69 6.01 -11.91
C ALA A 207 45.81 7.06 -11.97
N ALA A 208 45.69 8.14 -11.20
CA ALA A 208 46.71 9.18 -11.05
C ALA A 208 47.82 8.82 -10.05
N GLY A 209 47.71 7.71 -9.32
CA GLY A 209 48.64 7.32 -8.25
C GLY A 209 48.59 8.24 -7.02
N GLN A 210 47.50 8.96 -6.83
CA GLN A 210 47.25 9.83 -5.68
C GLN A 210 46.48 9.06 -4.59
N GLU A 211 46.58 9.54 -3.35
CA GLU A 211 45.78 8.98 -2.26
C GLU A 211 44.28 9.26 -2.50
N PRO A 212 43.41 8.26 -2.31
CA PRO A 212 41.98 8.43 -2.54
C PRO A 212 41.37 9.43 -1.56
N PRO A 213 40.27 10.11 -1.95
CA PRO A 213 39.58 11.06 -1.08
C PRO A 213 39.13 10.38 0.23
N PRO A 214 39.07 11.14 1.33
CA PRO A 214 38.72 10.58 2.63
C PRO A 214 37.27 10.08 2.65
N LEU A 215 37.04 8.93 3.28
CA LEU A 215 35.73 8.29 3.29
C LEU A 215 34.80 9.01 4.28
N THR A 216 33.70 9.53 3.76
CA THR A 216 32.62 10.15 4.53
C THR A 216 31.41 9.22 4.57
N SER A 217 30.50 9.41 5.52
CA SER A 217 29.26 8.63 5.59
C SER A 217 28.17 9.33 4.80
N LEU A 218 27.43 8.57 3.98
CA LEU A 218 26.32 9.13 3.19
C LEU A 218 25.12 9.48 4.06
N PHE A 219 24.89 8.69 5.12
CA PHE A 219 23.75 8.89 6.00
C PHE A 219 24.05 9.82 7.19
N ASN A 220 25.33 9.96 7.55
CA ASN A 220 25.77 10.81 8.66
C ASN A 220 27.01 11.64 8.26
N PRO A 221 26.81 12.74 7.50
CA PRO A 221 27.91 13.57 7.01
C PRO A 221 28.68 14.30 8.13
N GLN A 222 28.07 14.46 9.32
CA GLN A 222 28.72 15.04 10.50
C GLN A 222 29.51 13.99 11.31
N GLY A 223 29.49 12.72 10.88
CA GLY A 223 30.23 11.63 11.49
C GLY A 223 31.75 11.78 11.31
N LYS A 224 32.51 10.93 12.01
CA LYS A 224 33.98 10.92 11.88
C LYS A 224 34.36 10.46 10.47
N THR A 225 34.93 11.35 9.69
CA THR A 225 35.61 11.03 8.43
C THR A 225 36.75 10.06 8.73
N GLN A 226 36.80 8.93 8.03
CA GLN A 226 37.89 7.98 8.18
C GLN A 226 38.87 8.17 7.01
N PRO A 227 40.17 8.39 7.28
CA PRO A 227 41.17 8.31 6.23
C PRO A 227 41.15 6.89 5.65
N GLN A 228 41.01 6.75 4.34
CA GLN A 228 41.14 5.45 3.69
C GLN A 228 42.56 4.97 3.93
N LYS A 229 42.74 3.95 4.79
CA LYS A 229 44.09 3.46 5.06
C LYS A 229 44.48 2.61 3.87
N ALA A 230 45.53 3.03 3.16
CA ALA A 230 46.18 2.20 2.15
C ALA A 230 46.43 0.80 2.74
N GLU A 231 45.88 -0.18 2.04
CA GLU A 231 45.91 -1.64 2.22
C GLU A 231 46.74 -2.21 3.40
N ASN A 232 46.13 -3.20 4.08
CA ASN A 232 46.74 -4.21 4.97
C ASN A 232 46.68 -3.95 6.49
N THR A 233 45.47 -3.88 7.04
CA THR A 233 45.23 -4.51 8.36
C THR A 233 44.11 -5.53 8.22
N SER A 234 44.52 -6.79 8.17
CA SER A 234 43.65 -7.97 8.11
C SER A 234 42.66 -7.97 9.27
N GLY A 235 41.38 -7.71 8.98
CA GLY A 235 40.27 -8.01 9.89
C GLY A 235 39.24 -6.90 10.12
N SER A 236 39.48 -5.66 9.68
CA SER A 236 38.50 -4.56 9.84
C SER A 236 38.01 -4.08 8.48
N LEU A 237 36.84 -4.58 8.06
CA LEU A 237 36.12 -4.02 6.91
C LEU A 237 35.70 -2.58 7.25
N GLU A 238 36.22 -1.60 6.48
CA GLU A 238 35.88 -0.18 6.64
C GLU A 238 34.37 0.08 6.37
N ILE A 239 33.62 0.45 7.40
CA ILE A 239 32.20 0.84 7.30
C ILE A 239 32.10 2.33 7.65
N PRO A 240 31.75 3.20 6.69
CA PRO A 240 31.49 4.60 6.98
C PRO A 240 30.33 4.74 7.99
N GLY A 241 30.40 5.76 8.85
CA GLY A 241 29.33 6.08 9.82
C GLY A 241 29.41 5.31 11.15
N GLY A 242 30.24 4.28 11.25
CA GLY A 242 30.52 3.58 12.51
C GLY A 242 29.38 2.70 13.03
N GLU A 243 28.42 2.34 12.16
CA GLU A 243 27.37 1.38 12.52
C GLU A 243 27.96 -0.03 12.71
N ALA A 244 27.55 -0.72 13.78
CA ALA A 244 27.98 -2.09 14.04
C ALA A 244 27.27 -3.07 13.09
N ILE A 245 27.97 -4.11 12.65
CA ILE A 245 27.38 -5.20 11.86
C ILE A 245 26.40 -5.98 12.75
N PRO A 246 25.12 -6.12 12.36
CA PRO A 246 24.15 -6.82 13.19
C PRO A 246 24.49 -8.32 13.32
N PRO A 247 24.21 -8.95 14.47
CA PRO A 247 24.47 -10.38 14.66
C PRO A 247 23.58 -11.21 13.73
N GLY A 248 24.18 -12.16 13.00
CA GLY A 248 23.47 -13.01 12.03
C GLY A 248 23.13 -12.33 10.70
N PHE A 249 23.69 -11.15 10.43
CA PHE A 249 23.52 -10.44 9.17
C PHE A 249 24.03 -11.25 7.98
N LYS A 250 23.18 -11.40 6.95
CA LYS A 250 23.51 -12.05 5.68
C LYS A 250 23.39 -11.01 4.56
N PRO A 251 24.51 -10.36 4.17
CA PRO A 251 24.47 -9.37 3.10
C PRO A 251 24.16 -10.02 1.76
N SER A 252 23.64 -9.24 0.80
CA SER A 252 23.27 -9.77 -0.52
C SER A 252 24.49 -10.22 -1.34
N LYS A 253 25.63 -9.55 -1.12
CA LYS A 253 26.96 -9.90 -1.63
C LYS A 253 27.94 -9.96 -0.44
N PRO A 254 29.03 -10.73 -0.52
CA PRO A 254 30.05 -10.71 0.53
C PRO A 254 30.58 -9.28 0.68
N LEU A 255 30.71 -8.80 1.93
CA LEU A 255 31.06 -7.40 2.23
C LEU A 255 32.39 -6.96 1.58
N GLU A 256 33.31 -7.90 1.35
CA GLU A 256 34.60 -7.66 0.70
C GLU A 256 34.48 -7.21 -0.76
N GLN A 257 33.40 -7.60 -1.46
CA GLN A 257 33.17 -7.24 -2.86
C GLN A 257 32.43 -5.90 -3.01
N LEU A 258 31.93 -5.34 -1.92
CA LEU A 258 31.12 -4.13 -1.93
C LEU A 258 31.97 -2.89 -1.67
N THR A 259 31.62 -1.79 -2.32
CA THR A 259 32.28 -0.50 -2.05
C THR A 259 32.00 -0.06 -0.61
N PRO A 260 32.83 0.80 0.00
CA PRO A 260 32.63 1.23 1.39
C PRO A 260 31.22 1.80 1.65
N HIS A 261 30.69 2.59 0.72
CA HIS A 261 29.34 3.14 0.81
C HIS A 261 28.25 2.08 0.61
N GLU A 262 28.44 1.13 -0.31
CA GLU A 262 27.51 0.00 -0.47
C GLU A 262 27.44 -0.87 0.79
N ARG A 263 28.54 -1.00 1.54
CA ARG A 263 28.55 -1.71 2.83
C ARG A 263 27.73 -0.99 3.90
N GLU A 264 27.89 0.33 4.03
CA GLU A 264 27.07 1.16 4.91
C GLU A 264 25.59 1.03 4.55
N LEU A 265 25.27 1.12 3.26
CA LEU A 265 23.92 1.00 2.72
C LEU A 265 23.26 -0.35 3.06
N GLU A 266 23.99 -1.45 2.88
CA GLU A 266 23.51 -2.80 3.21
C GLU A 266 23.13 -2.91 4.69
N ILE A 267 24.00 -2.45 5.58
CA ILE A 267 23.77 -2.48 7.02
C ILE A 267 22.55 -1.63 7.39
N ARG A 268 22.47 -0.40 6.85
CA ARG A 268 21.38 0.52 7.12
C ARG A 268 20.03 0.01 6.63
N SER A 269 19.99 -0.54 5.41
CA SER A 269 18.78 -1.15 4.85
C SER A 269 18.28 -2.34 5.69
N HIS A 270 19.22 -3.13 6.25
CA HIS A 270 18.89 -4.24 7.13
C HIS A 270 18.31 -3.77 8.46
N TYR A 271 18.90 -2.74 9.09
CA TYR A 271 18.33 -2.13 10.28
C TYR A 271 16.92 -1.58 10.03
N ALA A 272 16.73 -0.88 8.91
CA ALA A 272 15.41 -0.41 8.52
C ALA A 272 14.41 -1.56 8.33
N GLN A 273 14.82 -2.70 7.77
CA GLN A 273 13.97 -3.88 7.65
C GLN A 273 13.58 -4.47 9.01
N LEU A 274 14.51 -4.54 9.97
CA LEU A 274 14.21 -5.00 11.33
C LEU A 274 13.23 -4.07 12.05
N GLU A 275 13.43 -2.74 11.94
CA GLU A 275 12.52 -1.75 12.49
C GLU A 275 11.11 -1.87 11.89
N GLN A 276 11.03 -2.15 10.59
CA GLN A 276 9.77 -2.38 9.89
C GLN A 276 9.05 -3.63 10.36
N GLN A 277 9.75 -4.75 10.51
CA GLN A 277 9.18 -5.97 11.08
C GLN A 277 8.68 -5.75 12.50
N LYS A 278 9.42 -4.98 13.31
CA LYS A 278 9.01 -4.62 14.67
C LYS A 278 7.73 -3.77 14.67
N ARG A 279 7.64 -2.74 13.81
CA ARG A 279 6.42 -1.92 13.68
C ARG A 279 5.23 -2.74 13.22
N TYR A 280 5.41 -3.60 12.21
CA TYR A 280 4.37 -4.52 11.76
C TYR A 280 3.91 -5.45 12.90
N ALA A 281 4.83 -6.04 13.65
CA ALA A 281 4.48 -6.91 14.77
C ALA A 281 3.70 -6.15 15.85
N GLN A 282 4.05 -4.90 16.15
CA GLN A 282 3.33 -4.07 17.12
C GLN A 282 1.88 -3.83 16.68
N GLU A 283 1.67 -3.37 15.45
CA GLU A 283 0.34 -3.04 14.91
C GLU A 283 -0.52 -4.28 14.61
N ALA A 284 0.09 -5.37 14.11
CA ALA A 284 -0.64 -6.58 13.72
C ALA A 284 -0.87 -7.55 14.89
N SER A 285 -0.06 -7.50 15.97
CA SER A 285 -0.20 -8.43 17.09
C SER A 285 -1.58 -8.48 17.76
N PRO A 286 -2.30 -7.37 18.04
CA PRO A 286 -3.63 -7.45 18.65
C PRO A 286 -4.60 -8.20 17.73
N PHE A 287 -4.56 -7.92 16.43
CA PHE A 287 -5.41 -8.56 15.44
C PHE A 287 -5.10 -10.05 15.25
N ILE A 288 -3.83 -10.42 15.20
CA ILE A 288 -3.44 -11.84 15.11
C ILE A 288 -3.96 -12.61 16.33
N LYS A 289 -3.80 -12.04 17.53
CA LYS A 289 -4.31 -12.65 18.77
C LYS A 289 -5.83 -12.81 18.75
N THR A 290 -6.59 -11.78 18.35
CA THR A 290 -8.06 -11.90 18.29
C THR A 290 -8.52 -12.97 17.30
N HIS A 291 -7.84 -13.09 16.16
CA HIS A 291 -8.12 -14.15 15.18
C HIS A 291 -7.75 -15.55 15.69
N ASP A 292 -6.62 -15.68 16.38
CA ASP A 292 -6.18 -16.95 16.96
C ASP A 292 -7.11 -17.38 18.10
N ASP A 293 -7.54 -16.46 18.97
CA ASP A 293 -8.53 -16.72 20.02
C ASP A 293 -9.88 -17.15 19.41
N ALA A 294 -10.31 -16.50 18.33
CA ALA A 294 -11.54 -16.89 17.62
C ALA A 294 -11.40 -18.26 16.92
N ARG A 295 -10.21 -18.62 16.44
CA ARG A 295 -9.91 -19.97 15.93
C ARG A 295 -9.92 -21.00 17.06
N GLN A 296 -9.29 -20.71 18.20
CA GLN A 296 -9.29 -21.58 19.37
C GLN A 296 -10.70 -21.82 19.90
N LYS A 297 -11.52 -20.77 20.05
CA LYS A 297 -12.93 -20.92 20.44
C LYS A 297 -13.74 -21.78 19.45
N ARG A 298 -13.47 -21.67 18.14
CA ARG A 298 -14.10 -22.54 17.13
C ARG A 298 -13.63 -23.99 17.24
N ARG A 299 -12.34 -24.20 17.49
CA ARG A 299 -11.75 -25.53 17.75
C ARG A 299 -12.35 -26.16 19.00
N GLU A 300 -12.42 -25.43 20.11
CA GLU A 300 -13.02 -25.90 21.36
C GLU A 300 -14.49 -26.28 21.17
N LYS A 301 -15.27 -25.45 20.47
CA LYS A 301 -16.66 -25.77 20.13
C LYS A 301 -16.75 -27.02 19.24
N ALA A 302 -15.94 -27.11 18.20
CA ALA A 302 -15.91 -28.26 17.30
C ALA A 302 -15.51 -29.56 18.03
N VAL A 303 -14.51 -29.49 18.91
CA VAL A 303 -14.08 -30.60 19.78
C VAL A 303 -15.19 -30.98 20.76
N SER A 304 -15.92 -30.01 21.33
CA SER A 304 -17.05 -30.28 22.23
C SER A 304 -18.22 -30.97 21.52
N TRP A 305 -18.44 -30.70 20.23
CA TRP A 305 -19.56 -31.26 19.46
C TRP A 305 -19.23 -32.58 18.77
N PHE A 306 -18.00 -32.74 18.26
CA PHE A 306 -17.62 -33.88 17.41
C PHE A 306 -16.53 -34.77 18.03
N GLY A 307 -16.08 -34.47 19.25
CA GLY A 307 -14.96 -35.14 19.90
C GLY A 307 -13.59 -34.65 19.39
N GLU A 308 -12.52 -34.96 20.12
CA GLU A 308 -11.17 -34.44 19.86
C GLU A 308 -10.63 -34.76 18.46
N THR A 309 -10.92 -35.95 17.95
CA THR A 309 -10.34 -36.46 16.70
C THR A 309 -10.91 -35.79 15.46
N ILE A 310 -12.22 -35.50 15.45
CA ILE A 310 -12.90 -34.84 14.32
C ILE A 310 -12.84 -33.31 14.49
N GLY A 311 -12.98 -32.81 15.72
CA GLY A 311 -12.93 -31.37 16.01
C GLY A 311 -11.58 -30.72 15.64
N LYS A 312 -10.45 -31.43 15.80
CA LYS A 312 -9.13 -30.93 15.37
C LYS A 312 -8.92 -30.89 13.85
N TRP A 313 -9.67 -31.69 13.09
CA TRP A 313 -9.50 -31.79 11.63
C TRP A 313 -10.37 -30.77 10.87
N VAL A 314 -11.51 -30.36 11.44
CA VAL A 314 -12.50 -29.48 10.80
C VAL A 314 -12.14 -27.97 10.92
N THR A 315 -11.20 -27.59 11.80
CA THR A 315 -10.88 -26.17 12.12
C THR A 315 -9.40 -25.88 12.30
#